data_AF-A0A9D2C6U7-F1
#
_entry.id   AF-A0A9D2C6U7-F1
#
_cell.length_a   1.000
_cell.length_b   1.000
_cell.length_c   1.000
_cell.angle_alpha   90.00
_cell.angle_beta   90.00
_cell.angle_gamma   90.00
#
_symmetry.space_group_name_H-M   'P 1'
#
loop_
_entity.id
_entity.type
_entity.pdbx_description
1 polymer ?
#
loop_
_entity_poly.entity_id
_entity_poly.type
_entity_poly.pdbx_seq_one_letter_code
_entity_poly.pdbx_strand_id
1 'polypeptide(L)'
;MKTGIRGNRKVPVIMQMEALECGAACLAMILAYYGKWVPLEQVRSDCGVSRDGASAKNVLRAARSYHMTAKGFRYEPETLRKKGSFPCIIHWNFNHFVVLCGFSKKGALLNDPARGRVTVSWEEFDRSFTGICLMFSPEEGFEKGGSRRSILGFVKERLRGTGPAFLFVVLTGLIAAAAGILNPVFSRVFLDRILTGENPEWLPPLLGLMAVVAFCQISVSIIQAVHMSKIEGKLAIEANASFMWHVLRLPMEFFSQRLAGDLAVRQSSNEGIASSLIRQLAPSLLNFVMLAFYLLVMLRYSPILTAVGLLSVLINVTAARLISKRRVNITRVQMRDAGKLSGAATAGIEMIESIKASGAENGFFQRWAGYQASVNASNRAM
;
A
#
# COMPACT_ATOMS: atom_id res chain seq x y z
N MET A 1 38.14 3.34 -18.23
CA MET A 1 36.97 2.55 -18.67
C MET A 1 36.76 1.36 -17.71
N LYS A 2 35.94 1.54 -16.66
CA LYS A 2 35.29 0.49 -15.83
C LYS A 2 34.04 1.12 -15.23
N THR A 3 32.98 1.22 -16.02
CA THR A 3 31.67 1.74 -15.59
C THR A 3 30.91 0.67 -14.83
N GLY A 4 31.34 0.37 -13.60
CA GLY A 4 30.67 -0.56 -12.70
C GLY A 4 29.90 0.18 -11.62
N ILE A 5 28.60 -0.09 -11.48
CA ILE A 5 27.80 0.36 -10.33
C ILE A 5 28.48 -0.18 -9.07
N ARG A 6 28.91 0.69 -8.15
CA ARG A 6 29.37 0.30 -6.82
C ARG A 6 28.15 0.17 -5.92
N GLY A 7 27.63 -1.05 -5.81
CA GLY A 7 26.50 -1.39 -4.93
C GLY A 7 25.43 -2.27 -5.60
N ASN A 8 24.68 -3.01 -4.79
CA ASN A 8 23.75 -4.03 -5.26
C ASN A 8 22.31 -3.50 -5.23
N ARG A 9 21.59 -3.54 -6.37
CA ARG A 9 20.18 -3.09 -6.49
C ARG A 9 19.16 -4.03 -5.82
N LYS A 10 19.61 -5.13 -5.22
CA LYS A 10 18.75 -6.21 -4.70
C LYS A 10 18.33 -6.05 -3.23
N VAL A 11 18.67 -4.95 -2.55
CA VAL A 11 18.21 -4.72 -1.17
C VAL A 11 16.66 -4.72 -1.14
N PRO A 12 16.04 -5.59 -0.33
CA PRO A 12 14.59 -5.56 -0.12
C PRO A 12 14.16 -4.23 0.48
N VAL A 13 12.99 -3.74 0.07
CA VAL A 13 12.38 -2.55 0.68
C VAL A 13 11.40 -3.03 1.73
N ILE A 14 11.59 -2.57 2.96
CA ILE A 14 10.65 -2.75 4.07
C ILE A 14 10.14 -1.36 4.43
N MET A 15 8.86 -1.11 4.17
CA MET A 15 8.25 0.18 4.47
C MET A 15 8.05 0.32 5.97
N GLN A 16 8.27 1.53 6.50
CA GLN A 16 7.91 1.83 7.88
C GLN A 16 6.40 1.93 8.01
N MET A 17 5.86 1.38 9.10
CA MET A 17 4.48 1.49 9.54
C MET A 17 4.26 2.74 10.40
N GLU A 18 5.30 3.20 11.11
CA GLU A 18 5.27 4.40 11.96
C GLU A 18 6.39 5.38 11.58
N ALA A 19 6.26 6.67 11.91
CA ALA A 19 7.25 7.68 11.55
C ALA A 19 8.60 7.49 12.28
N LEU A 20 8.56 6.92 13.48
CA LEU A 20 9.69 6.86 14.42
C LEU A 20 10.59 5.62 14.25
N GLU A 21 10.22 4.67 13.39
CA GLU A 21 10.91 3.39 13.25
C GLU A 21 11.83 3.31 12.01
N CYS A 22 12.14 4.44 11.38
CA CYS A 22 12.99 4.49 10.19
C CYS A 22 14.33 3.75 10.38
N GLY A 23 14.98 3.87 11.55
CA GLY A 23 16.22 3.16 11.88
C GLY A 23 16.04 1.64 12.00
N ALA A 24 14.95 1.19 12.63
CA ALA A 24 14.62 -0.23 12.75
C ALA A 24 14.25 -0.84 11.38
N ALA A 25 13.49 -0.11 10.56
CA ALA A 25 13.18 -0.51 9.18
C ALA A 25 14.44 -0.61 8.32
N CYS A 26 15.37 0.33 8.45
CA CYS A 26 16.66 0.27 7.77
C CYS A 26 17.47 -0.96 8.20
N LEU A 27 17.53 -1.27 9.50
CA LEU A 27 18.21 -2.47 10.00
C LEU A 27 17.54 -3.75 9.46
N ALA A 28 16.21 -3.82 9.47
CA ALA A 28 15.47 -4.94 8.91
C ALA A 28 15.79 -5.15 7.41
N MET A 29 15.94 -4.09 6.62
CA MET A 29 16.36 -4.18 5.22
C MET A 29 17.78 -4.75 5.06
N ILE A 30 18.71 -4.35 5.93
CA ILE A 30 20.09 -4.86 5.96
C ILE A 30 20.09 -6.36 6.33
N LEU A 31 19.36 -6.76 7.37
CA LEU A 31 19.22 -8.16 7.76
C LEU A 31 18.64 -9.00 6.61
N ALA A 32 17.58 -8.50 5.97
CA ALA A 32 16.95 -9.16 4.83
C ALA A 32 17.89 -9.26 3.61
N TYR A 33 18.76 -8.27 3.40
CA TYR A 33 19.80 -8.32 2.37
C TYR A 33 20.80 -9.47 2.59
N TYR A 34 21.16 -9.73 3.85
CA TYR A 34 22.04 -10.86 4.20
C TYR A 34 21.30 -12.19 4.36
N GLY A 35 19.98 -12.21 4.21
CA GLY A 35 19.16 -13.44 4.21
C GLY A 35 18.50 -13.76 5.55
N LYS A 36 18.41 -12.81 6.49
CA LYS A 36 17.70 -12.94 7.75
C LYS A 36 16.45 -12.07 7.75
N TRP A 37 15.27 -12.68 7.71
CA TRP A 37 13.98 -12.00 7.73
C TRP A 37 13.42 -11.98 9.14
N VAL A 38 13.44 -10.80 9.75
CA VAL A 38 12.90 -10.57 11.09
C VAL A 38 11.69 -9.63 10.99
N PRO A 39 10.56 -9.91 11.68
CA PRO A 39 9.44 -8.99 11.75
C PRO A 39 9.87 -7.60 12.24
N LEU A 40 9.33 -6.54 11.63
CA LEU A 40 9.70 -5.17 11.95
C LEU A 40 9.40 -4.83 13.42
N GLU A 41 8.33 -5.41 13.97
CA GLU A 41 7.95 -5.26 15.37
C GLU A 41 9.04 -5.75 16.33
N GLN A 42 9.68 -6.88 15.99
CA GLN A 42 10.79 -7.42 16.77
C GLN A 42 12.03 -6.53 16.64
N VAL A 43 12.42 -6.15 15.42
CA VAL A 43 13.58 -5.27 15.18
C VAL A 43 13.40 -3.91 15.87
N ARG A 44 12.15 -3.42 15.95
CA ARG A 44 11.81 -2.20 16.68
C ARG A 44 12.04 -2.35 18.19
N SER A 45 11.55 -3.44 18.78
CA SER A 45 11.78 -3.76 20.20
C SER A 45 13.27 -3.89 20.50
N ASP A 46 14.01 -4.60 19.64
CA ASP A 46 15.46 -4.82 19.81
C ASP A 46 16.27 -3.50 19.66
N CYS A 47 15.82 -2.61 18.77
CA CYS A 47 16.33 -1.24 18.66
C CYS A 47 15.91 -0.33 19.83
N GLY A 48 15.00 -0.75 20.71
CA GLY A 48 14.45 0.08 21.79
C GLY A 48 13.91 1.41 21.27
N VAL A 49 13.14 1.39 20.18
CA VAL A 49 12.57 2.60 19.59
C VAL A 49 11.59 3.25 20.56
N SER A 50 11.88 4.48 20.98
CA SER A 50 11.01 5.27 21.85
C SER A 50 10.12 6.21 21.03
N ARG A 51 9.35 7.07 21.72
CA ARG A 51 8.60 8.18 21.11
C ARG A 51 9.49 9.20 20.40
N ASP A 52 10.80 9.22 20.69
CA ASP A 52 11.77 10.10 20.04
C ASP A 52 12.52 9.42 18.88
N GLY A 53 12.19 8.15 18.59
CA GLY A 53 12.77 7.37 17.50
C GLY A 53 13.95 6.49 17.92
N ALA A 54 14.70 6.00 16.92
CA ALA A 54 15.83 5.10 17.12
C ALA A 54 17.16 5.86 17.06
N SER A 55 17.98 5.77 18.11
CA SER A 55 19.35 6.30 18.05
C SER A 55 20.28 5.39 17.23
N ALA A 56 21.28 5.97 16.56
CA ALA A 56 22.29 5.19 15.83
C ALA A 56 23.01 4.16 16.72
N LYS A 57 23.23 4.51 18.00
CA LYS A 57 23.81 3.60 19.00
C LYS A 57 22.92 2.37 19.22
N ASN A 58 21.61 2.57 19.36
CA ASN A 58 20.68 1.46 19.57
C ASN A 58 20.58 0.57 18.33
N VAL A 59 20.57 1.16 17.12
CA VAL A 59 20.59 0.41 15.86
C VAL A 59 21.84 -0.47 15.77
N LEU A 60 23.02 0.05 16.13
CA LEU A 60 24.25 -0.73 16.17
C LEU A 60 24.21 -1.84 17.24
N ARG A 61 23.62 -1.56 18.41
CA ARG A 61 23.46 -2.56 19.48
C ARG A 61 22.54 -3.71 19.04
N ALA A 62 21.41 -3.39 18.42
CA ALA A 62 20.47 -4.37 17.88
C ALA A 62 21.10 -5.19 16.74
N ALA A 63 21.86 -4.55 15.85
CA ALA A 63 22.57 -5.28 14.79
C ALA A 63 23.54 -6.34 15.36
N ARG A 64 24.24 -6.01 16.46
CA ARG A 64 25.17 -6.92 17.13
C ARG A 64 24.45 -8.09 17.81
N SER A 65 23.26 -7.89 18.37
CA SER A 65 22.47 -9.00 18.92
C SER A 65 21.99 -9.99 17.85
N TYR A 66 22.01 -9.60 16.57
CA TYR A 66 21.79 -10.51 15.45
C TYR A 66 23.08 -11.12 14.87
N HIS A 67 24.21 -11.04 15.59
CA HIS A 67 25.52 -11.50 15.13
C HIS A 67 26.00 -10.79 13.85
N MET A 68 25.78 -9.48 13.79
CA MET A 68 26.42 -8.63 12.77
C MET A 68 27.56 -7.82 13.38
N THR A 69 28.67 -7.76 12.69
CA THR A 69 29.68 -6.72 12.91
C THR A 69 29.08 -5.39 12.45
N ALA A 70 28.82 -4.48 13.41
CA ALA A 70 28.21 -3.18 13.15
C ALA A 70 29.10 -2.04 13.65
N LYS A 71 29.51 -1.14 12.74
CA LYS A 71 30.40 0.00 13.01
C LYS A 71 29.81 1.29 12.45
N GLY A 72 29.84 2.35 13.26
CA GLY A 72 29.47 3.70 12.84
C GLY A 72 30.70 4.49 12.40
N PHE A 73 30.59 5.21 11.28
CA PHE A 73 31.64 6.06 10.73
C PHE A 73 31.08 7.46 10.43
N ARG A 74 31.97 8.45 10.56
CA ARG A 74 31.73 9.79 10.06
C ARG A 74 32.54 9.96 8.78
N TYR A 75 31.87 10.11 7.65
CA TYR A 75 32.50 10.31 6.35
C TYR A 75 31.94 11.52 5.64
N GLU A 76 32.79 12.18 4.87
CA GLU A 76 32.32 13.11 3.86
C GLU A 76 31.71 12.37 2.67
N PRO A 77 30.78 12.99 1.92
CA PRO A 77 30.09 12.40 0.77
C PRO A 77 31.04 11.66 -0.21
N GLU A 78 32.14 12.32 -0.59
CA GLU A 78 33.12 11.72 -1.50
C GLU A 78 33.86 10.51 -0.89
N THR A 79 34.19 10.61 0.40
CA THR A 79 34.90 9.56 1.12
C THR A 79 34.01 8.32 1.24
N LEU A 80 32.72 8.51 1.53
CA LEU A 80 31.74 7.43 1.57
C LEU A 80 31.62 6.75 0.19
N ARG A 81 31.64 7.51 -0.91
CA ARG A 81 31.63 6.95 -2.27
C ARG A 81 32.87 6.08 -2.58
N LYS A 82 34.04 6.48 -2.06
CA LYS A 82 35.32 5.81 -2.32
C LYS A 82 35.60 4.62 -1.38
N LYS A 83 35.28 4.76 -0.09
CA LYS A 83 35.63 3.79 0.98
C LYS A 83 34.43 3.04 1.57
N GLY A 84 33.20 3.43 1.23
CA GLY A 84 31.99 2.82 1.79
C GLY A 84 31.79 1.36 1.39
N SER A 85 31.33 0.56 2.35
CA SER A 85 30.72 -0.75 2.07
C SER A 85 29.21 -0.58 1.89
N PHE A 86 28.64 -1.28 0.92
CA PHE A 86 27.21 -1.20 0.59
C PHE A 86 26.55 -2.59 0.66
N PRO A 87 25.30 -2.68 1.12
CA PRO A 87 24.46 -1.59 1.60
C PRO A 87 24.85 -1.12 3.02
N CYS A 88 24.66 0.18 3.28
CA CYS A 88 24.88 0.77 4.60
C CYS A 88 23.71 1.70 4.97
N ILE A 89 23.54 1.97 6.27
CA ILE A 89 22.51 2.90 6.74
C ILE A 89 23.16 4.28 6.85
N ILE A 90 22.52 5.32 6.35
CA ILE A 90 22.99 6.70 6.47
C ILE A 90 21.95 7.56 7.17
N HIS A 91 22.41 8.58 7.89
CA HIS A 91 21.54 9.58 8.48
C HIS A 91 21.32 10.75 7.52
N TRP A 92 20.06 11.10 7.31
CA TRP A 92 19.54 11.91 6.22
C TRP A 92 18.72 13.08 6.77
N ASN A 93 18.97 14.30 6.26
CA ASN A 93 18.26 15.54 6.64
C ASN A 93 18.15 15.80 8.15
N PHE A 94 19.10 15.28 8.94
CA PHE A 94 19.15 15.41 10.39
C PHE A 94 17.96 14.84 11.19
N ASN A 95 17.08 14.08 10.54
CA ASN A 95 15.87 13.57 11.20
C ASN A 95 15.42 12.19 10.70
N HIS A 96 16.17 11.55 9.80
CA HIS A 96 15.74 10.32 9.15
C HIS A 96 16.89 9.36 8.87
N PHE A 97 16.61 8.05 8.89
CA PHE A 97 17.56 7.03 8.45
C PHE A 97 17.11 6.42 7.13
N VAL A 98 18.04 6.23 6.21
CA VAL A 98 17.81 5.58 4.91
C VAL A 98 18.92 4.58 4.60
N VAL A 99 18.61 3.55 3.79
CA VAL A 99 19.61 2.57 3.36
C VAL A 99 20.23 3.00 2.04
N LEU A 100 21.53 3.30 2.05
CA LEU A 100 22.32 3.55 0.85
C LEU A 100 22.73 2.22 0.22
N CYS A 101 22.13 1.91 -0.93
CA CYS A 101 22.38 0.69 -1.68
C CYS A 101 23.63 0.79 -2.56
N GLY A 102 24.06 2.01 -2.90
CA GLY A 102 25.25 2.28 -3.70
C GLY A 102 25.15 3.55 -4.53
N PHE A 103 26.10 3.72 -5.44
CA PHE A 103 26.17 4.88 -6.35
C PHE A 103 26.07 4.45 -7.82
N SER A 104 25.34 5.25 -8.60
CA SER A 104 25.16 5.09 -10.05
C SER A 104 25.63 6.34 -10.80
N LYS A 105 25.69 6.28 -12.14
CA LYS A 105 25.98 7.47 -12.98
C LYS A 105 24.98 8.62 -12.76
N LYS A 106 23.75 8.32 -12.33
CA LYS A 106 22.68 9.31 -12.10
C LYS A 106 22.66 9.87 -10.68
N GLY A 107 23.51 9.36 -9.78
CA GLY A 107 23.53 9.72 -8.36
C GLY A 107 23.37 8.52 -7.42
N ALA A 108 23.00 8.80 -6.17
CA ALA A 108 22.94 7.81 -5.09
C ALA A 108 21.63 7.00 -5.12
N LEU A 109 21.73 5.68 -4.92
CA LEU A 109 20.60 4.75 -4.87
C LEU A 109 20.22 4.50 -3.41
N LEU A 110 19.04 4.97 -3.01
CA LEU A 110 18.54 4.89 -1.64
C LEU A 110 17.30 3.98 -1.57
N ASN A 111 17.21 3.18 -0.51
CA ASN A 111 15.95 2.64 -0.04
C ASN A 111 15.54 3.44 1.19
N ASP A 112 14.54 4.29 1.01
CA ASP A 112 13.95 5.10 2.07
C ASP A 112 12.77 4.33 2.67
N PRO A 113 12.73 4.05 3.99
CA PRO A 113 11.60 3.39 4.64
C PRO A 113 10.23 4.05 4.40
N ALA A 114 10.21 5.37 4.16
CA ALA A 114 8.99 6.13 3.90
C ALA A 114 8.62 6.21 2.41
N ARG A 115 9.63 6.23 1.51
CA ARG A 115 9.43 6.48 0.07
C ARG A 115 9.71 5.26 -0.82
N GLY A 116 10.24 4.19 -0.27
CA GLY A 116 10.73 3.03 -1.01
C GLY A 116 12.02 3.34 -1.79
N ARG A 117 12.19 2.75 -2.97
CA ARG A 117 13.40 2.96 -3.79
C ARG A 117 13.41 4.36 -4.40
N VAL A 118 14.43 5.15 -4.11
CA VAL A 118 14.63 6.50 -4.63
C VAL A 118 16.05 6.63 -5.19
N THR A 119 16.19 7.33 -6.30
CA THR A 119 17.50 7.78 -6.80
C THR A 119 17.56 9.28 -6.63
N VAL A 120 18.58 9.77 -5.93
CA VAL A 120 18.80 11.20 -5.68
C VAL A 120 20.03 11.67 -6.45
N SER A 121 20.03 12.93 -6.88
CA SER A 121 21.18 13.52 -7.55
C SER A 121 22.36 13.64 -6.58
N TRP A 122 23.54 13.95 -7.12
CA TRP A 122 24.72 14.14 -6.26
C TRP A 122 24.57 15.38 -5.36
N GLU A 123 24.00 16.45 -5.90
CA GLU A 123 23.76 17.71 -5.18
C GLU A 123 22.76 17.52 -4.04
N GLU A 124 21.68 16.76 -4.28
CA GLU A 124 20.73 16.41 -3.23
C GLU A 124 21.40 15.53 -2.15
N PHE A 125 22.22 14.56 -2.57
CA PHE A 125 22.95 13.70 -1.64
C PHE A 125 23.91 14.49 -0.74
N ASP A 126 24.69 15.39 -1.34
CA ASP A 126 25.66 16.23 -0.65
C ASP A 126 25.00 17.12 0.41
N ARG A 127 23.88 17.75 0.06
CA ARG A 127 23.11 18.60 0.97
C ARG A 127 22.41 17.84 2.09
N SER A 128 21.90 16.64 1.80
CA SER A 128 21.05 15.89 2.73
C SER A 128 21.80 14.89 3.60
N PHE A 129 22.99 14.43 3.18
CA PHE A 129 23.79 13.50 3.95
C PHE A 129 24.48 14.22 5.12
N THR A 130 24.19 13.76 6.34
CA THR A 130 24.69 14.41 7.57
C THR A 130 26.12 14.00 7.96
N GLY A 131 26.74 13.12 7.18
CA GLY A 131 28.08 12.57 7.44
C GLY A 131 28.09 11.27 8.25
N ILE A 132 26.98 10.87 8.88
CA ILE A 132 26.90 9.64 9.70
C ILE A 132 26.47 8.46 8.84
N CYS A 133 27.26 7.39 8.85
CA CYS A 133 26.94 6.11 8.20
C CYS A 133 27.24 4.91 9.10
N LEU A 134 26.40 3.88 9.02
CA LEU A 134 26.50 2.64 9.77
C LEU A 134 26.71 1.50 8.77
N MET A 135 27.80 0.76 8.94
CA MET A 135 28.20 -0.34 8.07
C MET A 135 28.07 -1.66 8.80
N PHE A 136 27.67 -2.67 8.04
CA PHE A 136 27.30 -3.98 8.58
C PHE A 136 27.91 -5.09 7.73
N SER A 137 28.50 -6.08 8.41
CA SER A 137 28.89 -7.36 7.82
C SER A 137 28.47 -8.51 8.73
N PRO A 138 28.04 -9.65 8.17
CA PRO A 138 27.73 -10.83 8.96
C PRO A 138 28.99 -11.34 9.68
N GLU A 139 28.84 -11.74 10.93
CA GLU A 139 29.86 -12.46 11.72
C GLU A 139 29.66 -13.98 11.56
N GLU A 140 30.59 -14.81 12.05
CA GLU A 140 30.50 -16.28 11.96
C GLU A 140 29.20 -16.85 12.58
N GLY A 141 28.67 -16.21 13.62
CA GLY A 141 27.37 -16.57 14.24
C GLY A 141 26.12 -16.08 13.49
N PHE A 142 26.26 -15.45 12.33
CA PHE A 142 25.11 -14.94 11.58
C PHE A 142 24.32 -16.05 10.90
N GLU A 143 23.23 -16.46 11.54
CA GLU A 143 22.30 -17.42 10.95
C GLU A 143 21.28 -16.74 10.04
N LYS A 144 21.23 -17.18 8.78
CA LYS A 144 20.15 -16.89 7.83
C LYS A 144 18.89 -17.62 8.29
N GLY A 145 17.75 -16.95 8.22
CA GLY A 145 16.51 -17.51 8.75
C GLY A 145 15.32 -16.60 8.54
N GLY A 146 14.14 -17.15 8.79
CA GLY A 146 12.88 -16.50 8.49
C GLY A 146 12.57 -16.46 7.00
N SER A 147 11.35 -16.07 6.68
CA SER A 147 10.90 -15.87 5.30
C SER A 147 10.07 -14.60 5.21
N ARG A 148 10.04 -14.00 4.02
CA ARG A 148 9.10 -12.92 3.75
C ARG A 148 7.70 -13.47 3.95
N ARG A 149 6.93 -12.92 4.92
CA ARG A 149 5.54 -13.33 5.15
C ARG A 149 4.78 -13.29 3.82
N SER A 150 4.23 -14.44 3.43
CA SER A 150 3.45 -14.57 2.21
C SER A 150 2.08 -13.93 2.40
N ILE A 151 1.70 -13.03 1.49
CA ILE A 151 0.36 -12.43 1.45
C ILE A 151 -0.70 -13.54 1.36
N LEU A 152 -0.42 -14.61 0.59
CA LEU A 152 -1.32 -15.77 0.45
C LEU A 152 -1.52 -16.52 1.77
N GLY A 153 -0.47 -16.62 2.59
CA GLY A 153 -0.56 -17.25 3.93
C GLY A 153 -1.47 -16.44 4.86
N PHE A 154 -1.27 -15.12 4.90
CA PHE A 154 -2.11 -14.20 5.69
C PHE A 154 -3.58 -14.24 5.25
N VAL A 155 -3.84 -14.22 3.94
CA VAL A 155 -5.21 -14.29 3.40
C VAL A 155 -5.86 -15.64 3.75
N LYS A 156 -5.13 -16.75 3.62
CA LYS A 156 -5.66 -18.09 3.94
C LYS A 156 -6.04 -18.21 5.41
N GLU A 157 -5.23 -17.67 6.31
CA GLU A 157 -5.51 -17.69 7.74
C GLU A 157 -6.71 -16.82 8.09
N ARG A 158 -6.85 -15.64 7.47
CA ARG A 158 -7.96 -14.71 7.70
C ARG A 158 -9.29 -15.14 7.08
N LEU A 159 -9.25 -15.90 5.98
CA LEU A 159 -10.45 -16.48 5.34
C LEU A 159 -10.86 -17.83 5.96
N ARG A 160 -10.14 -18.32 6.97
CA ARG A 160 -10.46 -19.57 7.64
C ARG A 160 -11.75 -19.39 8.44
N GLY A 161 -12.81 -20.10 8.04
CA GLY A 161 -14.15 -20.00 8.66
C GLY A 161 -15.18 -19.21 7.86
N THR A 162 -14.79 -18.49 6.80
CA THR A 162 -15.71 -17.77 5.90
C THR A 162 -15.97 -18.50 4.58
N GLY A 163 -15.48 -19.73 4.44
CA GLY A 163 -15.61 -20.54 3.23
C GLY A 163 -17.05 -20.69 2.70
N PRO A 164 -18.05 -21.04 3.52
CA PRO A 164 -19.43 -21.18 3.06
C PRO A 164 -20.02 -19.86 2.54
N ALA A 165 -19.69 -18.75 3.20
CA ALA A 165 -20.18 -17.44 2.84
C ALA A 165 -19.51 -16.92 1.55
N PHE A 166 -18.22 -17.20 1.38
CA PHE A 166 -17.48 -16.94 0.15
C PHE A 166 -18.03 -17.78 -1.03
N LEU A 167 -18.27 -19.07 -0.81
CA LEU A 167 -18.85 -19.96 -1.83
C LEU A 167 -20.24 -19.48 -2.25
N PHE A 168 -21.08 -19.08 -1.30
CA PHE A 168 -22.39 -18.51 -1.57
C PHE A 168 -22.29 -17.27 -2.48
N VAL A 169 -21.41 -16.31 -2.15
CA VAL A 169 -21.22 -15.08 -2.96
C VAL A 169 -20.74 -15.43 -4.38
N VAL A 170 -19.82 -16.38 -4.51
CA VAL A 170 -19.33 -16.86 -5.82
C VAL A 170 -20.48 -17.47 -6.63
N LEU A 171 -21.29 -18.35 -6.04
CA LEU A 171 -22.41 -18.99 -6.72
C LEU A 171 -23.49 -17.98 -7.14
N THR A 172 -23.89 -17.08 -6.24
CA THR A 172 -24.87 -16.03 -6.59
C THR A 172 -24.34 -15.09 -7.66
N GLY A 173 -23.04 -14.80 -7.63
CA GLY A 173 -22.39 -13.97 -8.65
C GLY A 173 -22.30 -14.66 -10.01
N LEU A 174 -22.07 -15.98 -10.06
CA LEU A 174 -22.16 -16.75 -11.31
C LEU A 174 -23.58 -16.72 -11.90
N ILE A 175 -24.62 -16.88 -11.06
CA ILE A 175 -26.02 -16.80 -11.50
C ILE A 175 -26.33 -15.41 -12.06
N ALA A 176 -25.94 -14.35 -11.34
CA ALA A 176 -26.13 -12.98 -11.79
C ALA A 176 -25.39 -12.71 -13.11
N ALA A 177 -24.16 -13.21 -13.25
CA ALA A 177 -23.37 -13.05 -14.45
C ALA A 177 -23.95 -13.81 -15.65
N ALA A 178 -24.46 -15.02 -15.42
CA ALA A 178 -25.18 -15.79 -16.44
C ALA A 178 -26.44 -15.04 -16.93
N ALA A 179 -27.20 -14.45 -16.01
CA ALA A 179 -28.33 -13.59 -16.37
C ALA A 179 -27.88 -12.34 -17.14
N GLY A 180 -26.68 -11.81 -16.87
CA GLY A 180 -26.11 -10.68 -17.60
C GLY A 180 -25.83 -10.96 -19.08
N ILE A 181 -25.52 -12.22 -19.43
CA ILE A 181 -25.32 -12.66 -20.82
C ILE A 181 -26.62 -12.55 -21.64
N LEU A 182 -27.78 -12.59 -21.00
CA LEU A 182 -29.07 -12.46 -21.69
C LEU A 182 -29.27 -11.05 -22.26
N ASN A 183 -28.68 -10.01 -21.67
CA ASN A 183 -28.84 -8.63 -22.14
C ASN A 183 -28.42 -8.43 -23.62
N PRO A 184 -27.20 -8.80 -24.07
CA PRO A 184 -26.85 -8.68 -25.49
C PRO A 184 -27.72 -9.56 -26.40
N VAL A 185 -28.24 -10.68 -25.91
CA VAL A 185 -29.20 -11.51 -26.66
C VAL A 185 -30.53 -10.77 -26.84
N PHE A 186 -31.04 -10.12 -25.79
CA PHE A 186 -32.24 -9.28 -25.88
C PHE A 186 -32.04 -8.11 -26.84
N SER A 187 -30.91 -7.42 -26.77
CA SER A 187 -30.57 -6.35 -27.71
C SER A 187 -30.54 -6.85 -29.15
N ARG A 188 -29.98 -8.03 -29.40
CA ARG A 188 -29.95 -8.63 -30.74
C ARG A 188 -31.34 -8.96 -31.25
N VAL A 189 -32.18 -9.62 -30.45
CA VAL A 189 -33.56 -9.96 -30.85
C VAL A 189 -34.38 -8.69 -31.11
N PHE A 190 -34.22 -7.66 -30.27
CA PHE A 190 -34.90 -6.39 -30.42
C PHE A 190 -34.48 -5.66 -31.71
N LEU A 191 -33.18 -5.50 -31.94
CA LEU A 191 -32.65 -4.79 -33.11
C LEU A 191 -32.89 -5.55 -34.42
N ASP A 192 -32.66 -6.85 -34.44
CA ASP A 192 -32.65 -7.63 -35.69
C ASP A 192 -34.06 -8.07 -36.13
N ARG A 193 -35.00 -8.31 -35.20
CA ARG A 193 -36.33 -8.90 -35.52
C ARG A 193 -37.52 -7.99 -35.28
N ILE A 194 -37.45 -7.13 -34.26
CA ILE A 194 -38.58 -6.27 -33.86
C ILE A 194 -38.48 -4.92 -34.57
N LEU A 195 -37.30 -4.29 -34.52
CA LEU A 195 -37.09 -2.96 -35.11
C LEU A 195 -37.12 -2.98 -36.65
N THR A 196 -36.68 -4.07 -37.26
CA THR A 196 -36.73 -4.32 -38.71
C THR A 196 -38.14 -4.64 -39.22
N GLY A 197 -39.10 -4.91 -38.33
CA GLY A 197 -40.48 -5.22 -38.69
C GLY A 197 -40.73 -6.66 -39.16
N GLU A 198 -39.75 -7.56 -39.07
CA GLU A 198 -39.93 -8.97 -39.46
C GLU A 198 -40.97 -9.69 -38.59
N ASN A 199 -40.96 -9.44 -37.27
CA ASN A 199 -41.86 -10.10 -36.32
C ASN A 199 -42.30 -9.15 -35.18
N PRO A 200 -43.19 -8.18 -35.43
CA PRO A 200 -43.63 -7.22 -34.41
C PRO A 200 -44.39 -7.87 -33.25
N GLU A 201 -45.01 -9.03 -33.47
CA GLU A 201 -45.76 -9.79 -32.44
C GLU A 201 -44.87 -10.35 -31.32
N TRP A 202 -43.54 -10.39 -31.51
CA TRP A 202 -42.59 -10.86 -30.50
C TRP A 202 -42.31 -9.81 -29.42
N LEU A 203 -42.77 -8.58 -29.59
CA LEU A 203 -42.49 -7.48 -28.66
C LEU A 203 -43.10 -7.73 -27.26
N PRO A 204 -44.40 -8.06 -27.09
CA PRO A 204 -44.95 -8.28 -25.75
C PRO A 204 -44.31 -9.48 -25.00
N PRO A 205 -44.08 -10.66 -25.62
CA PRO A 205 -43.36 -11.76 -24.98
C PRO A 205 -41.91 -11.40 -24.60
N LEU A 206 -41.20 -10.65 -25.46
CA LEU A 206 -39.84 -10.21 -25.17
C LEU A 206 -39.82 -9.26 -23.96
N LEU A 207 -40.71 -8.27 -23.91
CA LEU A 207 -40.82 -7.34 -22.78
C LEU A 207 -41.16 -8.07 -21.48
N GLY A 208 -42.07 -9.05 -21.53
CA GLY A 208 -42.39 -9.91 -20.38
C GLY A 208 -41.17 -10.68 -19.88
N LEU A 209 -40.43 -11.31 -20.79
CA LEU A 209 -39.20 -12.04 -20.45
C LEU A 209 -38.12 -11.10 -19.89
N MET A 210 -37.94 -9.91 -20.48
CA MET A 210 -37.01 -8.90 -19.97
C MET A 210 -37.39 -8.45 -18.56
N ALA A 211 -38.67 -8.23 -18.28
CA ALA A 211 -39.15 -7.87 -16.95
C ALA A 211 -38.88 -8.98 -15.91
N VAL A 212 -39.13 -10.25 -16.27
CA VAL A 212 -38.84 -11.40 -15.41
C VAL A 212 -37.34 -11.52 -15.12
N VAL A 213 -36.48 -11.40 -16.15
CA VAL A 213 -35.03 -11.45 -15.99
C VAL A 213 -34.53 -10.27 -15.16
N ALA A 214 -35.04 -9.06 -15.39
CA ALA A 214 -34.71 -7.89 -14.59
C ALA A 214 -35.11 -8.08 -13.11
N PHE A 215 -36.31 -8.60 -12.86
CA PHE A 215 -36.77 -8.91 -11.49
C PHE A 215 -35.87 -9.95 -10.80
N CYS A 216 -35.48 -11.00 -11.52
CA CYS A 216 -34.53 -12.00 -11.01
C CYS A 216 -33.15 -11.38 -10.73
N GLN A 217 -32.62 -10.55 -11.63
CA GLN A 217 -31.34 -9.87 -11.42
C GLN A 217 -31.38 -8.94 -10.20
N ILE A 218 -32.44 -8.16 -10.03
CA ILE A 218 -32.62 -7.28 -8.87
C ILE A 218 -32.70 -8.11 -7.59
N SER A 219 -33.48 -9.18 -7.58
CA SER A 219 -33.62 -10.07 -6.41
C SER A 219 -32.29 -10.71 -6.01
N VAL A 220 -31.55 -11.26 -6.97
CA VAL A 220 -30.22 -11.84 -6.73
C VAL A 220 -29.25 -10.75 -6.24
N SER A 221 -29.31 -9.55 -6.79
CA SER A 221 -28.46 -8.41 -6.39
C SER A 221 -28.73 -7.99 -4.95
N ILE A 222 -29.99 -7.93 -4.53
CA ILE A 222 -30.38 -7.62 -3.14
C ILE A 222 -29.89 -8.71 -2.18
N ILE A 223 -30.13 -9.98 -2.51
CA ILE A 223 -29.67 -11.14 -1.71
C ILE A 223 -28.15 -11.09 -1.54
N GLN A 224 -27.43 -10.86 -2.64
CA GLN A 224 -25.98 -10.75 -2.63
C GLN A 224 -25.51 -9.56 -1.78
N ALA A 225 -26.14 -8.38 -1.91
CA ALA A 225 -25.80 -7.19 -1.14
C ALA A 225 -26.00 -7.41 0.37
N VAL A 226 -27.14 -7.98 0.78
CA VAL A 226 -27.44 -8.27 2.19
C VAL A 226 -26.46 -9.28 2.77
N HIS A 227 -26.16 -10.37 2.06
CA HIS A 227 -25.22 -11.37 2.54
C HIS A 227 -23.79 -10.83 2.59
N MET A 228 -23.38 -10.03 1.61
CA MET A 228 -22.08 -9.39 1.63
C MET A 228 -21.91 -8.47 2.84
N SER A 229 -22.91 -7.61 3.12
CA SER A 229 -22.89 -6.74 4.30
C SER A 229 -22.88 -7.53 5.61
N LYS A 230 -23.59 -8.65 5.70
CA LYS A 230 -23.55 -9.52 6.90
C LYS A 230 -22.16 -10.14 7.11
N ILE A 231 -21.51 -10.60 6.05
CA ILE A 231 -20.15 -11.17 6.11
C ILE A 231 -19.15 -10.10 6.53
N GLU A 232 -19.24 -8.92 5.91
CA GLU A 232 -18.40 -7.76 6.21
C GLU A 232 -18.54 -7.34 7.67
N GLY A 233 -19.77 -7.17 8.16
CA GLY A 233 -20.04 -6.80 9.54
C GLY A 233 -19.51 -7.83 10.54
N LYS A 234 -19.73 -9.12 10.31
CA LYS A 234 -19.23 -10.19 11.19
C LYS A 234 -17.70 -10.15 11.30
N LEU A 235 -17.01 -10.01 10.17
CA LEU A 235 -15.55 -9.96 10.15
C LEU A 235 -14.99 -8.68 10.75
N ALA A 236 -15.64 -7.53 10.54
CA ALA A 236 -15.26 -6.28 11.17
C ALA A 236 -15.35 -6.39 12.69
N ILE A 237 -16.44 -6.95 13.22
CA ILE A 237 -16.63 -7.17 14.67
C ILE A 237 -15.57 -8.10 15.22
N GLU A 238 -15.35 -9.26 14.59
CA GLU A 238 -14.35 -10.24 15.06
C GLU A 238 -12.92 -9.67 15.01
N ALA A 239 -12.59 -8.95 13.93
CA ALA A 239 -11.29 -8.29 13.78
C ALA A 239 -11.06 -7.21 14.84
N ASN A 240 -12.05 -6.35 15.09
CA ASN A 240 -11.96 -5.28 16.07
C ASN A 240 -11.94 -5.82 17.51
N ALA A 241 -12.78 -6.82 17.83
CA ALA A 241 -12.79 -7.45 19.15
C ALA A 241 -11.46 -8.16 19.45
N SER A 242 -10.94 -8.93 18.49
CA SER A 242 -9.65 -9.61 18.63
C SER A 242 -8.50 -8.63 18.80
N PHE A 243 -8.49 -7.54 18.02
CA PHE A 243 -7.49 -6.49 18.14
C PHE A 243 -7.53 -5.82 19.53
N MET A 244 -8.71 -5.37 19.97
CA MET A 244 -8.85 -4.72 21.27
C MET A 244 -8.47 -5.66 22.42
N TRP A 245 -8.91 -6.93 22.37
CA TRP A 245 -8.57 -7.93 23.36
C TRP A 245 -7.06 -8.18 23.46
N HIS A 246 -6.37 -8.21 22.33
CA HIS A 246 -4.92 -8.36 22.30
C HIS A 246 -4.20 -7.12 22.83
N VAL A 247 -4.58 -5.92 22.35
CA VAL A 247 -3.95 -4.65 22.75
C VAL A 247 -4.02 -4.46 24.26
N LEU A 248 -5.17 -4.71 24.88
CA LEU A 248 -5.38 -4.56 26.33
C LEU A 248 -4.50 -5.49 27.19
N ARG A 249 -3.92 -6.55 26.61
CA ARG A 249 -3.07 -7.52 27.30
C ARG A 249 -1.57 -7.30 27.08
N LEU A 250 -1.20 -6.28 26.31
CA LEU A 250 0.20 -5.97 26.06
C LEU A 250 0.85 -5.30 27.29
N PRO A 251 2.15 -5.54 27.52
CA PRO A 251 2.87 -4.96 28.65
C PRO A 251 2.97 -3.43 28.52
N MET A 252 3.16 -2.73 29.65
CA MET A 252 3.21 -1.25 29.69
C MET A 252 4.29 -0.65 28.77
N GLU A 253 5.39 -1.38 28.55
CA GLU A 253 6.46 -0.97 27.62
C GLU A 253 5.96 -0.77 26.18
N PHE A 254 4.97 -1.54 25.74
CA PHE A 254 4.36 -1.35 24.42
C PHE A 254 3.66 0.02 24.30
N PHE A 255 2.96 0.43 25.36
CA PHE A 255 2.21 1.69 25.38
C PHE A 255 3.09 2.92 25.58
N SER A 256 4.21 2.79 26.30
CA SER A 256 5.18 3.88 26.44
C SER A 256 5.90 4.19 25.12
N GLN A 257 6.11 3.19 24.27
CA GLN A 257 6.80 3.31 22.98
C GLN A 257 5.92 3.76 21.80
N ARG A 258 4.59 3.88 21.97
CA ARG A 258 3.64 4.18 20.88
C ARG A 258 2.73 5.37 21.18
N LEU A 259 2.28 6.03 20.12
CA LEU A 259 1.26 7.08 20.18
C LEU A 259 -0.14 6.46 20.08
N ALA A 260 -1.12 7.04 20.79
CA ALA A 260 -2.50 6.56 20.73
C ALA A 260 -3.09 6.66 19.31
N GLY A 261 -2.74 7.70 18.56
CA GLY A 261 -3.14 7.87 17.16
C GLY A 261 -2.65 6.74 16.24
N ASP A 262 -1.43 6.24 16.45
CA ASP A 262 -0.90 5.12 15.65
C ASP A 262 -1.68 3.83 15.90
N LEU A 263 -2.11 3.59 17.15
CA LEU A 263 -2.95 2.45 17.50
C LEU A 263 -4.36 2.57 16.89
N ALA A 264 -4.94 3.78 16.88
CA ALA A 264 -6.23 4.04 16.26
C ALA A 264 -6.19 3.83 14.73
N VAL A 265 -5.13 4.27 14.06
CA VAL A 265 -4.94 4.03 12.62
C VAL A 265 -4.77 2.54 12.32
N ARG A 266 -4.07 1.78 13.19
CA ARG A 266 -3.95 0.32 13.04
C ARG A 266 -5.29 -0.38 13.23
N GLN A 267 -6.12 0.06 14.17
CA GLN A 267 -7.47 -0.47 14.36
C GLN A 267 -8.32 -0.31 13.10
N SER A 268 -8.41 0.92 12.56
CA SER A 268 -9.19 1.18 11.35
C SER A 268 -8.62 0.48 10.11
N SER A 269 -7.30 0.37 10.01
CA SER A 269 -6.66 -0.38 8.92
C SER A 269 -6.94 -1.89 9.01
N ASN A 270 -6.96 -2.45 10.21
CA ASN A 270 -7.24 -3.88 10.43
C ASN A 270 -8.69 -4.25 10.06
N GLU A 271 -9.65 -3.35 10.30
CA GLU A 271 -11.02 -3.47 9.82
C GLU A 271 -11.08 -3.47 8.28
N GLY A 272 -10.38 -2.53 7.64
CA GLY A 272 -10.37 -2.38 6.19
C GLY A 272 -9.70 -3.52 5.41
N ILE A 273 -8.70 -4.20 5.98
CA ILE A 273 -7.98 -5.28 5.27
C ILE A 273 -8.88 -6.51 5.06
N ALA A 274 -9.64 -6.92 6.08
CA ALA A 274 -10.52 -8.09 5.98
C ALA A 274 -11.70 -7.85 5.03
N SER A 275 -12.33 -6.68 5.13
CA SER A 275 -13.44 -6.30 4.25
C SER A 275 -12.98 -6.12 2.80
N SER A 276 -11.84 -5.46 2.57
CA SER A 276 -11.30 -5.24 1.21
C SER A 276 -10.94 -6.54 0.51
N LEU A 277 -10.32 -7.49 1.23
CA LEU A 277 -9.97 -8.79 0.66
C LEU A 277 -11.22 -9.52 0.15
N ILE A 278 -12.31 -9.51 0.90
CA ILE A 278 -13.54 -10.22 0.50
C ILE A 278 -14.31 -9.45 -0.57
N ARG A 279 -14.41 -8.12 -0.42
CA ARG A 279 -15.10 -7.23 -1.37
C ARG A 279 -14.46 -7.20 -2.74
N GLN A 280 -13.15 -7.39 -2.82
CA GLN A 280 -12.44 -7.33 -4.09
C GLN A 280 -12.13 -8.73 -4.66
N LEU A 281 -11.68 -9.70 -3.85
CA LEU A 281 -11.21 -10.98 -4.40
C LEU A 281 -12.33 -11.82 -5.02
N ALA A 282 -13.46 -11.99 -4.33
CA ALA A 282 -14.57 -12.81 -4.84
C ALA A 282 -15.14 -12.24 -6.15
N PRO A 283 -15.53 -10.95 -6.22
CA PRO A 283 -16.02 -10.37 -7.46
C PRO A 283 -14.95 -10.31 -8.55
N SER A 284 -13.67 -10.10 -8.22
CA SER A 284 -12.60 -10.07 -9.24
C SER A 284 -12.36 -11.43 -9.86
N LEU A 285 -12.44 -12.52 -9.09
CA LEU A 285 -12.33 -13.88 -9.63
C LEU A 285 -13.48 -14.17 -10.61
N LEU A 286 -14.71 -13.81 -10.24
CA LEU A 286 -15.87 -13.93 -11.12
C LEU A 286 -15.72 -13.08 -12.38
N ASN A 287 -15.30 -11.82 -12.24
CA ASN A 287 -15.06 -10.93 -13.37
C ASN A 287 -13.98 -11.47 -14.30
N PHE A 288 -12.95 -12.16 -13.78
CA PHE A 288 -11.93 -12.81 -14.60
C PHE A 288 -12.50 -13.98 -15.40
N VAL A 289 -13.34 -14.83 -14.79
CA VAL A 289 -14.06 -15.91 -15.49
C VAL A 289 -14.98 -15.34 -16.57
N MET A 290 -15.74 -14.28 -16.24
CA MET A 290 -16.63 -13.62 -17.18
C MET A 290 -15.89 -12.92 -18.32
N LEU A 291 -14.74 -12.31 -18.04
CA LEU A 291 -13.86 -11.74 -19.06
C LEU A 291 -13.41 -12.80 -20.06
N ALA A 292 -12.97 -13.97 -19.57
CA ALA A 292 -12.58 -15.08 -20.42
C ALA A 292 -13.77 -15.62 -21.25
N PHE A 293 -14.93 -15.73 -20.65
CA PHE A 293 -16.17 -16.13 -21.33
C PHE A 293 -16.54 -15.13 -22.44
N TYR A 294 -16.61 -13.83 -22.14
CA TYR A 294 -16.94 -12.80 -23.14
C TYR A 294 -15.90 -12.71 -24.25
N LEU A 295 -14.62 -12.90 -23.94
CA LEU A 295 -13.58 -12.98 -24.95
C LEU A 295 -13.82 -14.15 -25.92
N LEU A 296 -14.16 -15.33 -25.40
CA LEU A 296 -14.47 -16.51 -26.22
C LEU A 296 -15.71 -16.27 -27.09
N VAL A 297 -16.76 -15.69 -26.52
CA VAL A 297 -17.97 -15.32 -27.24
C VAL A 297 -17.66 -14.31 -28.35
N MET A 298 -16.92 -13.24 -28.06
CA MET A 298 -16.52 -12.24 -29.06
C MET A 298 -15.68 -12.83 -30.19
N LEU A 299 -14.71 -13.71 -29.87
CA LEU A 299 -13.90 -14.40 -30.88
C LEU A 299 -14.77 -15.25 -31.82
N ARG A 300 -15.84 -15.86 -31.31
CA ARG A 300 -16.82 -16.62 -32.11
C ARG A 300 -17.70 -15.72 -32.97
N TYR A 301 -18.09 -14.53 -32.49
CA TYR A 301 -18.90 -13.58 -33.25
C TYR A 301 -18.11 -12.93 -34.40
N SER A 302 -16.94 -12.35 -34.11
CA SER A 302 -16.06 -11.74 -35.12
C SER A 302 -14.64 -11.56 -34.58
N PRO A 303 -13.64 -12.26 -35.16
CA PRO A 303 -12.24 -12.08 -34.78
C PRO A 303 -11.73 -10.65 -35.01
N ILE A 304 -12.22 -9.96 -36.04
CA ILE A 304 -11.79 -8.59 -36.39
C ILE A 304 -12.25 -7.59 -35.33
N LEU A 305 -13.54 -7.63 -34.95
CA LEU A 305 -14.07 -6.76 -33.89
C LEU A 305 -13.41 -7.04 -32.54
N THR A 306 -13.11 -8.31 -32.27
CA THR A 306 -12.38 -8.70 -31.06
C THR A 306 -10.97 -8.11 -31.03
N ALA A 307 -10.25 -8.13 -32.15
CA ALA A 307 -8.92 -7.53 -32.26
C ALA A 307 -8.95 -6.01 -32.01
N VAL A 308 -9.96 -5.30 -32.54
CA VAL A 308 -10.17 -3.87 -32.28
C VAL A 308 -10.45 -3.62 -30.79
N GLY A 309 -11.28 -4.45 -30.16
CA GLY A 309 -11.55 -4.39 -28.71
C GLY A 309 -10.28 -4.59 -27.87
N LEU A 310 -9.48 -5.61 -28.18
CA LEU A 310 -8.20 -5.87 -27.50
C LEU A 310 -7.21 -4.72 -27.66
N LEU A 311 -7.14 -4.11 -28.85
CA LEU A 311 -6.31 -2.94 -29.10
C LEU A 311 -6.75 -1.75 -28.22
N SER A 312 -8.06 -1.49 -28.12
CA SER A 312 -8.60 -0.44 -27.25
C SER A 312 -8.25 -0.67 -25.77
N VAL A 313 -8.35 -1.92 -25.29
CA VAL A 313 -7.92 -2.29 -23.93
C VAL A 313 -6.42 -2.05 -23.73
N LEU A 314 -5.59 -2.44 -24.70
CA LEU A 314 -4.14 -2.24 -24.63
C LEU A 314 -3.76 -0.75 -24.54
N ILE A 315 -4.43 0.09 -25.34
CA ILE A 315 -4.25 1.55 -25.31
C ILE A 315 -4.65 2.10 -23.93
N ASN A 316 -5.82 1.72 -23.42
CA ASN A 316 -6.31 2.16 -22.10
C ASN A 316 -5.35 1.76 -20.96
N VAL A 317 -4.90 0.50 -20.94
CA VAL A 317 -3.94 0.02 -19.93
C VAL A 317 -2.61 0.78 -20.02
N THR A 318 -2.14 1.07 -21.22
CA THR A 318 -0.88 1.81 -21.45
C THR A 318 -1.01 3.26 -20.99
N ALA A 319 -2.10 3.94 -21.36
CA ALA A 319 -2.41 5.29 -20.92
C ALA A 319 -2.53 5.36 -19.39
N ALA A 320 -3.28 4.44 -18.78
CA ALA A 320 -3.45 4.35 -17.33
C ALA A 320 -2.11 4.15 -16.61
N ARG A 321 -1.24 3.27 -17.12
CA ARG A 321 0.11 3.05 -16.56
C ARG A 321 0.99 4.31 -16.66
N LEU A 322 0.91 5.04 -17.77
CA LEU A 322 1.69 6.26 -17.97
C LEU A 322 1.21 7.39 -17.06
N ILE A 323 -0.11 7.57 -16.94
CA ILE A 323 -0.75 8.53 -16.03
C ILE A 323 -0.43 8.17 -14.58
N SER A 324 -0.57 6.90 -14.19
CA SER A 324 -0.26 6.43 -12.84
C SER A 324 1.20 6.72 -12.47
N LYS A 325 2.17 6.39 -13.34
CA LYS A 325 3.59 6.70 -13.11
C LYS A 325 3.86 8.19 -12.90
N ARG A 326 3.16 9.07 -13.64
CA ARG A 326 3.27 10.53 -13.45
C ARG A 326 2.61 10.98 -12.15
N ARG A 327 1.44 10.45 -11.82
CA ARG A 327 0.66 10.83 -10.63
C ARG A 327 1.27 10.38 -9.31
N VAL A 328 2.02 9.28 -9.27
CA VAL A 328 2.64 8.77 -8.02
C VAL A 328 3.44 9.84 -7.28
N ASN A 329 4.22 10.68 -7.99
CA ASN A 329 4.99 11.74 -7.34
C ASN A 329 4.08 12.85 -6.79
N ILE A 330 3.03 13.23 -7.54
CA ILE A 330 2.06 14.26 -7.13
C ILE A 330 1.28 13.78 -5.90
N THR A 331 0.74 12.56 -5.93
CA THR A 331 0.05 11.94 -4.80
C THR A 331 0.95 11.85 -3.57
N ARG A 332 2.24 11.55 -3.74
CA ARG A 332 3.21 11.53 -2.63
C ARG A 332 3.41 12.92 -2.01
N VAL A 333 3.53 13.97 -2.82
CA VAL A 333 3.65 15.35 -2.34
C VAL A 333 2.36 15.76 -1.60
N GLN A 334 1.21 15.47 -2.20
CA GLN A 334 -0.10 15.73 -1.60
C GLN A 334 -0.27 15.03 -0.24
N MET A 335 0.07 13.74 -0.13
CA MET A 335 -0.01 13.01 1.15
C MET A 335 0.90 13.62 2.22
N ARG A 336 2.12 14.05 1.85
CA ARG A 336 3.04 14.72 2.78
C ARG A 336 2.47 16.05 3.27
N ASP A 337 1.96 16.87 2.36
CA ASP A 337 1.48 18.20 2.69
C ASP A 337 0.14 18.12 3.46
N ALA A 338 -0.72 17.14 3.14
CA ALA A 338 -1.92 16.81 3.91
C ALA A 338 -1.57 16.33 5.33
N GLY A 339 -0.52 15.51 5.47
CA GLY A 339 0.00 15.09 6.77
C GLY A 339 0.49 16.28 7.62
N LYS A 340 1.22 17.23 7.01
CA LYS A 340 1.64 18.47 7.69
C LYS A 340 0.46 19.33 8.11
N LEU A 341 -0.55 19.48 7.25
CA LEU A 341 -1.77 20.22 7.54
C LEU A 341 -2.53 19.60 8.73
N SER A 342 -2.75 18.30 8.68
CA SER A 342 -3.43 17.56 9.76
C SER A 342 -2.65 17.67 11.07
N GLY A 343 -1.33 17.46 11.03
CA GLY A 343 -0.48 17.57 12.21
C GLY A 343 -0.47 18.99 12.80
N ALA A 344 -0.41 20.02 11.94
CA ALA A 344 -0.53 21.40 12.39
C ALA A 344 -1.90 21.68 13.02
N ALA A 345 -2.99 21.19 12.43
CA ALA A 345 -4.33 21.38 12.99
C ALA A 345 -4.45 20.75 14.39
N THR A 346 -4.04 19.48 14.55
CA THR A 346 -4.07 18.78 15.85
C THR A 346 -3.20 19.49 16.89
N ALA A 347 -1.95 19.81 16.53
CA ALA A 347 -1.04 20.50 17.44
C ALA A 347 -1.57 21.89 17.85
N GLY A 348 -2.24 22.60 16.93
CA GLY A 348 -2.88 23.87 17.24
C GLY A 348 -4.01 23.76 18.25
N ILE A 349 -4.80 22.68 18.17
CA ILE A 349 -5.86 22.40 19.14
C ILE A 349 -5.27 22.00 20.48
N GLU A 350 -4.26 21.13 20.51
CA GLU A 350 -3.58 20.71 21.75
C GLU A 350 -2.88 21.87 22.45
N MET A 351 -2.26 22.80 21.70
CA MET A 351 -1.54 23.95 22.23
C MET A 351 -2.40 25.22 22.35
N ILE A 352 -3.73 25.10 22.31
CA ILE A 352 -4.61 26.28 22.22
C ILE A 352 -4.39 27.26 23.39
N GLU A 353 -4.16 26.74 24.59
CA GLU A 353 -3.88 27.54 25.78
C GLU A 353 -2.58 28.34 25.62
N SER A 354 -1.50 27.70 25.15
CA SER A 354 -0.22 28.38 24.90
C SER A 354 -0.33 29.40 23.77
N ILE A 355 -1.06 29.09 22.69
CA ILE A 355 -1.27 30.01 21.56
C ILE A 355 -2.04 31.25 22.04
N LYS A 356 -3.07 31.08 22.85
CA LYS A 356 -3.86 32.17 23.45
C LYS A 356 -3.05 32.99 24.45
N ALA A 357 -2.33 32.33 25.35
CA ALA A 357 -1.51 33.01 26.35
C ALA A 357 -0.37 33.84 25.74
N SER A 358 0.13 33.44 24.55
CA SER A 358 1.20 34.15 23.83
C SER A 358 0.71 35.15 22.79
N GLY A 359 -0.60 35.28 22.54
CA GLY A 359 -1.15 36.13 21.49
C GLY A 359 -0.70 35.73 20.08
N ALA A 360 -0.36 34.45 19.87
CA ALA A 360 0.27 33.94 18.67
C ALA A 360 -0.72 33.47 17.59
N GLU A 361 -2.02 33.77 17.72
CA GLU A 361 -3.07 33.24 16.83
C GLU A 361 -2.81 33.56 15.36
N ASN A 362 -2.43 34.81 15.05
CA ASN A 362 -2.20 35.25 13.68
C ASN A 362 -1.02 34.51 13.05
N GLY A 363 0.09 34.37 13.78
CA GLY A 363 1.27 33.64 13.29
C GLY A 363 1.00 32.15 13.09
N PHE A 364 0.22 31.55 14.00
CA PHE A 364 -0.20 30.17 13.87
C PHE A 364 -1.15 29.96 12.68
N PHE A 365 -2.15 30.83 12.53
CA PHE A 365 -3.11 30.78 11.42
C PHE A 365 -2.42 30.95 10.07
N GLN A 366 -1.49 31.90 9.93
CA GLN A 366 -0.71 32.08 8.70
C GLN A 366 0.07 30.81 8.32
N ARG A 367 0.72 30.17 9.31
CA ARG A 367 1.46 28.91 9.09
C ARG A 367 0.51 27.78 8.64
N TRP A 368 -0.61 27.62 9.33
CA TRP A 368 -1.62 26.62 9.00
C TRP A 368 -2.23 26.87 7.60
N ALA A 369 -2.60 28.11 7.29
CA ALA A 369 -3.12 28.51 5.99
C ALA A 369 -2.10 28.30 4.86
N GLY A 370 -0.81 28.47 5.13
CA GLY A 370 0.27 28.10 4.19
C GLY A 370 0.29 26.61 3.86
N TYR A 371 0.11 25.74 4.86
CA TYR A 371 -0.05 24.29 4.60
C TYR A 371 -1.32 23.99 3.82
N GLN A 372 -2.46 24.62 4.16
CA GLN A 372 -3.71 24.47 3.41
C GLN A 372 -3.54 24.89 1.94
N ALA A 373 -2.85 25.99 1.68
CA ALA A 373 -2.54 26.46 0.33
C ALA A 373 -1.66 25.45 -0.43
N SER A 374 -0.66 24.86 0.22
CA SER A 374 0.20 23.83 -0.40
C SER A 374 -0.56 22.55 -0.79
N VAL A 375 -1.51 22.12 0.06
CA VAL A 375 -2.40 20.99 -0.23
C VAL A 375 -3.32 21.32 -1.41
N ASN A 376 -3.91 22.52 -1.41
CA ASN A 376 -4.78 22.97 -2.50
C ASN A 376 -4.03 23.11 -3.83
N ALA A 377 -2.79 23.60 -3.81
CA ALA A 377 -1.92 23.66 -4.99
C ALA A 377 -1.60 22.26 -5.52
N SER A 378 -1.34 21.29 -4.63
CA SER A 378 -1.13 19.89 -5.00
C SER A 378 -2.39 19.24 -5.60
N ASN A 379 -3.58 19.59 -5.09
CA ASN A 379 -4.87 19.13 -5.64
C ASN A 379 -5.13 19.68 -7.05
N ARG A 380 -4.76 20.94 -7.33
CA ARG A 380 -4.88 21.54 -8.66
C ARG A 380 -3.93 20.93 -9.69
N ALA A 381 -2.83 20.33 -9.24
CA ALA A 381 -1.85 19.68 -10.10
C ALA A 381 -2.23 18.23 -10.48
N MET A 382 -3.26 17.65 -9.85
CA MET A 382 -3.83 16.35 -10.24
C MET A 382 -4.71 16.48 -11.48
#